data_AF-C6BWS1-F1
#
_entry.id   AF-C6BWS1-F1
#
_cell.length_a   1.000
_cell.length_b   1.000
_cell.length_c   1.000
_cell.angle_alpha   90.00
_cell.angle_beta   90.00
_cell.angle_gamma   90.00
#
_symmetry.space_group_name_H-M   'P 1'
#
loop_
_entity.id
_entity.type
_entity.pdbx_description
1 polymer ?
#
loop_
_entity_poly.entity_id
_entity_poly.type
_entity_poly.pdbx_seq_one_letter_code
_entity_poly.pdbx_strand_id
1 'polypeptide(L)'
;MTYIFNMSKRAYNVEPVMDQDSVVDVRIHIDGKKWHLWGRKGAERERGMAGAVAPGKLPVLLGAGLGVCIEELLKSGPVAVLDNDPLIAETSGAAEYRDHPQVTWLSGDPVQVLEQVRQWRSANGNGPLELVKIPLYQRLDRDWYLAIGNTLADEKDSEPVDFWAEVAYPKFRNEKPKVLFFYRKYFLMGEITAALERLGIEFRSVDIGTGDTVREGFVEDLLRTVVDFKPDFALTVNHFGVDREGKLTDLLLKLKLPLASWFVDNPHLILYRYADVSPDLTAIFTYDAGNLAIMSEKGFGNVFYLPLATDVERFKPGLPGRAEWQADVSFLGNSMVHAVDKYLRSSGLDAEFEQRVPELAIEFGERAELSVEEFLRNSHPELLEKMENLATDENRLSFEGLITWEATRRYRLSCVLELLPFNPLIVGDDGWHELLAKGNWRYLSSLDYYNDLPGFYPMSKVGFNCTSRQMKGAVNQRVFDVPACGGFVLTDYREQMEALFEPGTEIIAYNEISEIGPLLEKWLADDAGRSKVTAAARKRIMAEHTYEHRLSTLLEKMRQTFG
;
A
#
# COMPACT_ATOMS: atom_id res chain seq x y z
N MET A 1 -18.87 11.58 -18.20
CA MET A 1 -18.84 10.12 -18.31
C MET A 1 -19.40 9.59 -16.99
N THR A 2 -20.53 8.90 -17.03
CA THR A 2 -21.31 8.52 -15.84
C THR A 2 -20.51 7.51 -15.03
N TYR A 3 -20.06 7.90 -13.83
CA TYR A 3 -19.36 7.03 -12.90
C TYR A 3 -20.32 5.95 -12.41
N ILE A 4 -20.24 4.75 -12.98
CA ILE A 4 -20.93 3.58 -12.45
C ILE A 4 -20.08 3.09 -11.29
N PHE A 5 -20.46 3.49 -10.08
CA PHE A 5 -20.10 2.77 -8.86
C PHE A 5 -20.60 1.33 -9.01
N ASN A 6 -19.73 0.41 -9.42
CA ASN A 6 -20.04 -1.00 -9.33
C ASN A 6 -19.75 -1.45 -7.89
N MET A 7 -20.67 -1.09 -6.99
CA MET A 7 -20.71 -1.54 -5.60
C MET A 7 -21.69 -2.70 -5.47
N SER A 8 -21.70 -3.40 -4.34
CA SER A 8 -22.26 -4.74 -4.10
C SER A 8 -23.78 -4.92 -4.29
N LYS A 9 -24.45 -4.09 -5.09
CA LYS A 9 -25.87 -4.12 -5.36
C LYS A 9 -26.25 -5.48 -5.92
N ARG A 10 -27.06 -6.22 -5.16
CA ARG A 10 -27.50 -7.54 -5.57
C ARG A 10 -28.49 -7.39 -6.73
N ALA A 11 -28.34 -8.20 -7.78
CA ALA A 11 -29.35 -8.26 -8.83
C ALA A 11 -30.62 -8.94 -8.28
N TYR A 12 -31.77 -8.30 -8.44
CA TYR A 12 -33.06 -8.85 -8.02
C TYR A 12 -34.18 -8.38 -8.95
N ASN A 13 -35.30 -9.11 -8.92
CA ASN A 13 -36.55 -8.72 -9.57
C ASN A 13 -37.64 -8.49 -8.53
N VAL A 14 -38.66 -7.71 -8.87
CA VAL A 14 -39.78 -7.41 -7.98
C VAL A 14 -41.12 -7.72 -8.63
N GLU A 15 -42.10 -8.07 -7.82
CA GLU A 15 -43.50 -8.19 -8.25
C GLU A 15 -44.44 -7.61 -7.18
N PRO A 16 -45.53 -6.94 -7.58
CA PRO A 16 -46.50 -6.40 -6.64
C PRO A 16 -47.33 -7.52 -6.02
N VAL A 17 -47.66 -7.37 -4.74
CA VAL A 17 -48.66 -8.19 -4.05
C VAL A 17 -49.93 -7.35 -3.91
N MET A 18 -50.97 -7.74 -4.63
CA MET A 18 -52.23 -7.01 -4.67
C MET A 18 -53.19 -7.50 -3.59
N ASP A 19 -53.92 -6.57 -2.97
CA ASP A 19 -55.20 -6.83 -2.30
C ASP A 19 -56.25 -5.92 -2.93
N GLN A 20 -57.29 -6.55 -3.48
CA GLN A 20 -58.25 -5.91 -4.38
C GLN A 20 -57.52 -5.16 -5.51
N ASP A 21 -57.58 -3.83 -5.51
CA ASP A 21 -57.00 -2.95 -6.53
C ASP A 21 -55.78 -2.15 -6.01
N SER A 22 -55.24 -2.50 -4.84
CA SER A 22 -54.12 -1.79 -4.21
C SER A 22 -52.90 -2.70 -3.98
N VAL A 23 -51.70 -2.14 -4.15
CA VAL A 23 -50.45 -2.83 -3.81
C VAL A 23 -50.30 -2.81 -2.28
N VAL A 24 -50.37 -3.99 -1.64
CA VAL A 24 -50.23 -4.12 -0.18
C VAL A 24 -48.84 -4.51 0.28
N ASP A 25 -48.02 -5.02 -0.64
CA ASP A 25 -46.63 -5.40 -0.41
C ASP A 25 -45.88 -5.53 -1.74
N VAL A 26 -44.55 -5.51 -1.69
CA VAL A 26 -43.70 -5.82 -2.85
C VAL A 26 -42.92 -7.09 -2.53
N ARG A 27 -42.96 -8.08 -3.42
CA ARG A 27 -42.20 -9.33 -3.29
C ARG A 27 -40.92 -9.22 -4.11
N ILE A 28 -39.80 -9.58 -3.49
CA ILE A 28 -38.45 -9.46 -4.06
C ILE A 28 -37.91 -10.87 -4.31
N HIS A 29 -37.47 -11.13 -5.55
CA HIS A 29 -36.84 -12.38 -5.97
C HIS A 29 -35.35 -12.17 -6.12
N ILE A 30 -34.56 -12.80 -5.25
CA ILE A 30 -33.11 -12.60 -5.14
C ILE A 30 -32.42 -13.92 -4.80
N ASP A 31 -31.39 -14.31 -5.54
CA ASP A 31 -30.62 -15.55 -5.33
C ASP A 31 -31.50 -16.82 -5.18
N GLY A 32 -32.59 -16.91 -5.97
CA GLY A 32 -33.56 -18.02 -5.90
C GLY A 32 -34.45 -18.03 -4.65
N LYS A 33 -34.39 -16.99 -3.81
CA LYS A 33 -35.21 -16.81 -2.60
C LYS A 33 -36.27 -15.73 -2.82
N LYS A 34 -37.38 -15.86 -2.08
CA LYS A 34 -38.47 -14.88 -2.04
C LYS A 34 -38.41 -14.09 -0.74
N TRP A 35 -38.22 -12.78 -0.85
CA TRP A 35 -38.31 -11.83 0.25
C TRP A 35 -39.56 -10.97 0.09
N HIS A 36 -39.97 -10.33 1.18
CA HIS A 36 -41.08 -9.39 1.22
C HIS A 36 -40.57 -8.06 1.73
N LEU A 37 -41.04 -6.95 1.16
CA LEU A 37 -40.74 -5.61 1.66
C LEU A 37 -41.22 -5.49 3.11
N TRP A 38 -42.48 -5.82 3.36
CA TRP A 38 -43.05 -5.85 4.71
C TRP A 38 -43.95 -7.05 5.01
N GLY A 39 -44.57 -7.65 3.99
CA GLY A 39 -45.65 -8.62 4.15
C GLY A 39 -47.01 -7.97 4.42
N ARG A 40 -47.99 -8.77 4.89
CA ARG A 40 -49.42 -8.38 5.06
C ARG A 40 -49.69 -7.13 5.92
N LYS A 41 -48.71 -6.62 6.67
CA LYS A 41 -48.83 -5.46 7.58
C LYS A 41 -47.99 -4.27 7.11
N GLY A 42 -47.64 -4.19 5.82
CA GLY A 42 -46.77 -3.13 5.30
C GLY A 42 -47.24 -1.71 5.61
N ALA A 43 -48.48 -1.40 5.24
CA ALA A 43 -49.05 -0.08 5.51
C ALA A 43 -49.12 0.27 7.02
N GLU A 44 -49.40 -0.71 7.89
CA GLU A 44 -49.40 -0.51 9.35
C GLU A 44 -47.99 -0.17 9.88
N ARG A 45 -46.96 -0.85 9.37
CA ARG A 45 -45.56 -0.61 9.76
C ARG A 45 -45.07 0.75 9.28
N GLU A 46 -45.40 1.15 8.06
CA GLU A 46 -45.06 2.46 7.49
C GLU A 46 -45.72 3.63 8.23
N ARG A 47 -47.01 3.49 8.60
CA ARG A 47 -47.67 4.45 9.49
C ARG A 47 -46.99 4.52 10.85
N GLY A 48 -46.59 3.37 11.41
CA GLY A 48 -45.86 3.31 12.68
C GLY A 48 -44.50 4.02 12.63
N MET A 49 -43.75 3.87 11.54
CA MET A 49 -42.48 4.55 11.33
C MET A 49 -42.65 6.06 11.19
N ALA A 50 -43.67 6.51 10.43
CA ALA A 50 -43.98 7.94 10.33
C ALA A 50 -44.36 8.54 11.69
N GLY A 51 -45.18 7.83 12.48
CA GLY A 51 -45.60 8.27 13.81
C GLY A 51 -44.49 8.30 14.87
N ALA A 52 -43.35 7.65 14.61
CA ALA A 52 -42.17 7.71 15.48
C ALA A 52 -41.32 8.96 15.26
N VAL A 53 -41.54 9.71 14.17
CA VAL A 53 -40.83 10.96 13.90
C VAL A 53 -41.36 12.05 14.84
N ALA A 54 -40.47 12.59 15.67
CA ALA A 54 -40.85 13.62 16.63
C ALA A 54 -41.22 14.95 15.94
N PRO A 55 -42.20 15.71 16.48
CA PRO A 55 -42.57 17.01 15.92
C PRO A 55 -41.38 17.96 15.81
N GLY A 56 -41.28 18.68 14.69
CA GLY A 56 -40.22 19.66 14.44
C GLY A 56 -38.88 19.09 13.95
N LYS A 57 -38.76 17.77 13.80
CA LYS A 57 -37.62 17.14 13.12
C LYS A 57 -37.87 17.03 11.61
N LEU A 58 -36.81 17.07 10.82
CA LEU A 58 -36.86 16.91 9.37
C LEU A 58 -36.67 15.44 8.98
N PRO A 59 -37.70 14.76 8.46
CA PRO A 59 -37.62 13.34 8.16
C PRO A 59 -36.80 13.05 6.89
N VAL A 60 -35.88 12.10 7.00
CA VAL A 60 -35.07 11.58 5.90
C VAL A 60 -35.31 10.08 5.79
N LEU A 61 -36.02 9.66 4.75
CA LEU A 61 -36.44 8.29 4.52
C LEU A 61 -35.38 7.55 3.68
N LEU A 62 -34.86 6.43 4.20
CA LEU A 62 -33.95 5.54 3.46
C LEU A 62 -34.77 4.42 2.79
N GLY A 63 -35.01 4.60 1.49
CA GLY A 63 -35.88 3.77 0.65
C GLY A 63 -37.34 4.20 0.69
N ALA A 64 -38.01 4.24 -0.47
CA ALA A 64 -39.38 4.76 -0.59
C ALA A 64 -40.47 3.83 -0.04
N GLY A 65 -40.21 2.52 0.03
CA GLY A 65 -41.15 1.54 0.58
C GLY A 65 -42.44 1.42 -0.23
N LEU A 66 -43.59 1.38 0.45
CA LEU A 66 -44.93 1.38 -0.14
C LEU A 66 -45.47 2.80 -0.38
N GLY A 67 -44.72 3.84 -0.03
CA GLY A 67 -45.16 5.24 -0.13
C GLY A 67 -46.09 5.70 1.01
N VAL A 68 -46.61 4.79 1.83
CA VAL A 68 -47.49 5.12 2.97
C VAL A 68 -46.74 5.96 4.01
N CYS A 69 -45.45 5.67 4.22
CA CYS A 69 -44.64 6.47 5.13
C CYS A 69 -44.46 7.91 4.63
N ILE A 70 -44.23 8.07 3.31
CA ILE A 70 -44.11 9.38 2.66
C ILE A 70 -45.42 10.16 2.81
N GLU A 71 -46.56 9.53 2.50
CA GLU A 71 -47.90 10.13 2.62
C GLU A 71 -48.18 10.65 4.04
N GLU A 72 -47.87 9.85 5.07
CA GLU A 72 -48.09 10.26 6.46
C GLU A 72 -47.16 11.40 6.90
N LEU A 73 -45.88 11.34 6.51
CA LEU A 73 -44.90 12.37 6.87
C LEU A 73 -45.23 13.72 6.22
N LEU A 74 -45.76 13.70 4.98
CA LEU A 74 -46.18 14.91 4.26
C LEU A 74 -47.27 15.70 4.97
N LYS A 75 -48.07 15.06 5.84
CA LYS A 75 -49.07 15.76 6.69
C LYS A 75 -48.41 16.71 7.69
N SER A 76 -47.14 16.48 8.03
CA SER A 76 -46.38 17.24 9.02
C SER A 76 -45.35 18.20 8.42
N GLY A 77 -44.98 18.05 7.14
CA GLY A 77 -44.02 18.92 6.49
C GLY A 77 -43.25 18.28 5.33
N PRO A 78 -42.13 18.89 4.90
CA PRO A 78 -41.31 18.40 3.81
C PRO A 78 -40.59 17.09 4.18
N VAL A 79 -40.32 16.25 3.17
CA VAL A 79 -39.67 14.94 3.34
C VAL A 79 -38.55 14.76 2.32
N ALA A 80 -37.39 14.29 2.76
CA ALA A 80 -36.33 13.82 1.87
C ALA A 80 -36.43 12.29 1.72
N VAL A 81 -36.42 11.79 0.48
CA VAL A 81 -36.48 10.36 0.16
C VAL A 81 -35.21 9.97 -0.56
N LEU A 82 -34.39 9.13 0.07
CA LEU A 82 -33.13 8.64 -0.46
C LEU A 82 -33.39 7.25 -1.02
N ASP A 83 -33.49 7.14 -2.34
CA ASP A 83 -33.78 5.87 -3.01
C ASP A 83 -32.93 5.73 -4.29
N ASN A 84 -31.86 4.91 -4.18
CA ASN A 84 -30.94 4.58 -5.27
C ASN A 84 -31.39 3.35 -6.08
N ASP A 85 -32.60 2.85 -5.84
CA ASP A 85 -33.16 1.72 -6.55
C ASP A 85 -34.64 1.92 -6.94
N PRO A 86 -34.90 2.28 -8.20
CA PRO A 86 -36.23 2.65 -8.63
C PRO A 86 -37.23 1.47 -8.60
N LEU A 87 -36.78 0.22 -8.61
CA LEU A 87 -37.64 -0.96 -8.84
C LEU A 87 -38.77 -1.08 -7.82
N ILE A 88 -38.44 -0.93 -6.53
CA ILE A 88 -39.42 -1.06 -5.44
C ILE A 88 -40.39 0.12 -5.46
N ALA A 89 -39.88 1.33 -5.67
CA ALA A 89 -40.71 2.54 -5.74
C ALA A 89 -41.68 2.52 -6.93
N GLU A 90 -41.23 2.04 -8.09
CA GLU A 90 -42.07 1.91 -9.28
C GLU A 90 -43.12 0.81 -9.13
N THR A 91 -42.77 -0.30 -8.47
CA THR A 91 -43.69 -1.44 -8.28
C THR A 91 -44.72 -1.21 -7.18
N SER A 92 -44.35 -0.46 -6.13
CA SER A 92 -45.25 -0.13 -5.03
C SER A 92 -46.22 1.01 -5.35
N GLY A 93 -45.89 1.84 -6.34
CA GLY A 93 -46.57 3.11 -6.59
C GLY A 93 -45.93 4.31 -5.89
N ALA A 94 -44.99 4.10 -4.95
CA ALA A 94 -44.34 5.19 -4.22
C ALA A 94 -43.58 6.19 -5.13
N ALA A 95 -43.23 5.79 -6.35
CA ALA A 95 -42.61 6.68 -7.34
C ALA A 95 -43.50 7.88 -7.71
N GLU A 96 -44.82 7.83 -7.50
CA GLU A 96 -45.73 8.97 -7.74
C GLU A 96 -45.37 10.21 -6.92
N TYR A 97 -44.76 10.02 -5.75
CA TYR A 97 -44.35 11.10 -4.87
C TYR A 97 -43.10 11.84 -5.34
N ARG A 98 -42.39 11.35 -6.37
CA ARG A 98 -41.18 12.01 -6.91
C ARG A 98 -41.43 13.46 -7.34
N ASP A 99 -42.61 13.73 -7.88
CA ASP A 99 -43.00 15.04 -8.40
C ASP A 99 -43.76 15.89 -7.37
N HIS A 100 -43.93 15.41 -6.14
CA HIS A 100 -44.64 16.15 -5.10
C HIS A 100 -43.79 17.36 -4.63
N PRO A 101 -44.36 18.57 -4.51
CA PRO A 101 -43.60 19.80 -4.26
C PRO A 101 -42.88 19.85 -2.90
N GLN A 102 -43.31 19.02 -1.95
CA GLN A 102 -42.70 18.89 -0.61
C GLN A 102 -41.82 17.65 -0.46
N VAL A 103 -41.63 16.86 -1.51
CA VAL A 103 -40.73 15.71 -1.53
C VAL A 103 -39.45 16.09 -2.26
N THR A 104 -38.31 15.80 -1.65
CA THR A 104 -37.01 15.88 -2.31
C THR A 104 -36.49 14.46 -2.49
N TRP A 105 -36.52 13.98 -3.73
CA TRP A 105 -36.06 12.64 -4.07
C TRP A 105 -34.60 12.66 -4.49
N LEU A 106 -33.77 11.86 -3.82
CA LEU A 106 -32.31 11.89 -3.95
C LEU A 106 -31.77 10.50 -4.31
N SER A 107 -30.90 10.42 -5.32
CA SER A 107 -30.26 9.20 -5.79
C SER A 107 -28.92 9.52 -6.47
N GLY A 108 -28.09 8.52 -6.73
CA GLY A 108 -26.79 8.69 -7.39
C GLY A 108 -25.59 8.57 -6.43
N ASP A 109 -24.57 9.40 -6.64
CA ASP A 109 -23.32 9.35 -5.87
C ASP A 109 -23.55 9.69 -4.37
N PRO A 110 -23.05 8.89 -3.41
CA PRO A 110 -23.27 9.12 -1.98
C PRO A 110 -22.83 10.49 -1.47
N VAL A 111 -21.71 11.02 -1.97
CA VAL A 111 -21.18 12.32 -1.53
C VAL A 111 -22.11 13.44 -1.99
N GLN A 112 -22.55 13.39 -3.26
CA GLN A 112 -23.52 14.35 -3.80
C GLN A 112 -24.87 14.28 -3.08
N VAL A 113 -25.35 13.09 -2.75
CA VAL A 113 -26.61 12.91 -2.01
C VAL A 113 -26.52 13.51 -0.62
N LEU A 114 -25.41 13.30 0.10
CA LEU A 114 -25.19 13.92 1.41
C LEU A 114 -25.19 15.46 1.33
N GLU A 115 -24.53 16.05 0.33
CA GLU A 115 -24.55 17.49 0.09
C GLU A 115 -25.98 18.00 -0.20
N GLN A 116 -26.75 17.28 -1.01
CA GLN A 116 -28.14 17.63 -1.33
C GLN A 116 -29.06 17.52 -0.10
N VAL A 117 -28.86 16.53 0.78
CA VAL A 117 -29.58 16.45 2.07
C VAL A 117 -29.26 17.66 2.94
N ARG A 118 -28.00 18.10 3.01
CA ARG A 118 -27.60 19.29 3.79
C ARG A 118 -28.21 20.57 3.21
N GLN A 119 -28.23 20.72 1.89
CA GLN A 119 -28.91 21.84 1.22
C GLN A 119 -30.41 21.85 1.49
N TRP A 120 -31.05 20.69 1.37
CA TRP A 120 -32.47 20.52 1.69
C TRP A 120 -32.76 20.86 3.17
N ARG A 121 -31.93 20.39 4.10
CA ARG A 121 -32.03 20.72 5.53
C ARG A 121 -31.97 22.23 5.76
N SER A 122 -31.01 22.90 5.13
CA SER A 122 -30.85 24.37 5.20
C SER A 122 -32.08 25.11 4.67
N ALA A 123 -32.61 24.68 3.51
CA ALA A 123 -33.81 25.27 2.91
C ALA A 123 -35.08 25.09 3.76
N ASN A 124 -35.11 24.09 4.64
CA ASN A 124 -36.27 23.74 5.46
C ASN A 124 -36.09 24.10 6.95
N GLY A 125 -35.38 25.20 7.23
CA GLY A 125 -35.29 25.76 8.58
C GLY A 125 -34.16 25.20 9.45
N ASN A 126 -33.25 24.42 8.85
CA ASN A 126 -32.04 23.89 9.48
C ASN A 126 -32.30 23.05 10.75
N GLY A 127 -33.50 22.48 10.87
CA GLY A 127 -33.88 21.63 11.99
C GLY A 127 -33.09 20.33 12.05
N PRO A 128 -33.08 19.64 13.19
CA PRO A 128 -32.41 18.34 13.33
C PRO A 128 -33.07 17.29 12.44
N LEU A 129 -32.25 16.39 11.89
CA LEU A 129 -32.73 15.31 11.03
C LEU A 129 -33.37 14.18 11.86
N GLU A 130 -34.24 13.40 11.23
CA GLU A 130 -34.73 12.14 11.78
C GLU A 130 -34.72 11.07 10.68
N LEU A 131 -33.89 10.04 10.88
CA LEU A 131 -33.71 8.98 9.89
C LEU A 131 -34.80 7.93 10.03
N VAL A 132 -35.60 7.76 8.99
CA VAL A 132 -36.60 6.69 8.90
C VAL A 132 -36.05 5.60 8.00
N LYS A 133 -35.69 4.45 8.58
CA LYS A 133 -34.93 3.40 7.90
C LYS A 133 -35.82 2.22 7.54
N ILE A 134 -35.97 1.92 6.25
CA ILE A 134 -36.62 0.68 5.79
C ILE A 134 -35.56 -0.45 5.74
N PRO A 135 -35.64 -1.47 6.62
CA PRO A 135 -34.54 -2.43 6.81
C PRO A 135 -34.15 -3.24 5.57
N LEU A 136 -35.08 -3.43 4.63
CA LEU A 136 -34.82 -4.21 3.42
C LEU A 136 -33.79 -3.52 2.52
N TYR A 137 -33.87 -2.21 2.34
CA TYR A 137 -33.00 -1.47 1.42
C TYR A 137 -31.51 -1.59 1.78
N GLN A 138 -31.20 -1.56 3.07
CA GLN A 138 -29.84 -1.80 3.60
C GLN A 138 -29.32 -3.21 3.32
N ARG A 139 -30.20 -4.18 3.05
CA ARG A 139 -29.80 -5.55 2.70
C ARG A 139 -29.63 -5.74 1.19
N LEU A 140 -30.24 -4.88 0.37
CA LEU A 140 -30.19 -4.94 -1.09
C LEU A 140 -28.98 -4.19 -1.63
N ASP A 141 -28.68 -3.02 -1.05
CA ASP A 141 -27.53 -2.18 -1.39
C ASP A 141 -26.86 -1.68 -0.11
N ARG A 142 -26.11 -2.59 0.52
CA ARG A 142 -25.52 -2.36 1.84
C ARG A 142 -24.58 -1.17 1.84
N ASP A 143 -23.73 -1.09 0.84
CA ASP A 143 -22.67 -0.10 0.76
C ASP A 143 -23.24 1.32 0.63
N TRP A 144 -24.26 1.49 -0.23
CA TRP A 144 -24.87 2.81 -0.44
C TRP A 144 -25.68 3.28 0.78
N TYR A 145 -26.61 2.44 1.27
CA TYR A 145 -27.52 2.85 2.36
C TYR A 145 -26.82 2.93 3.73
N LEU A 146 -25.77 2.13 4.01
CA LEU A 146 -25.01 2.26 5.25
C LEU A 146 -24.11 3.49 5.23
N ALA A 147 -23.40 3.77 4.14
CA ALA A 147 -22.51 4.93 4.05
C ALA A 147 -23.25 6.24 4.34
N ILE A 148 -24.39 6.45 3.69
CA ILE A 148 -25.20 7.65 3.88
C ILE A 148 -25.91 7.61 5.25
N GLY A 149 -26.48 6.46 5.63
CA GLY A 149 -27.26 6.32 6.85
C GLY A 149 -26.47 6.40 8.16
N ASN A 150 -25.16 6.12 8.13
CA ASN A 150 -24.26 6.34 9.27
C ASN A 150 -23.84 7.81 9.35
N THR A 151 -23.40 8.38 8.23
CA THR A 151 -23.00 9.79 8.15
C THR A 151 -24.12 10.74 8.61
N LEU A 152 -25.34 10.54 8.13
CA LEU A 152 -26.50 11.34 8.55
C LEU A 152 -26.92 11.10 10.01
N ALA A 153 -26.61 9.93 10.58
CA ALA A 153 -26.89 9.65 11.98
C ALA A 153 -25.92 10.41 12.89
N ASP A 154 -24.66 10.54 12.47
CA ASP A 154 -23.66 11.35 13.17
C ASP A 154 -23.94 12.86 13.02
N GLU A 155 -24.54 13.28 11.89
CA GLU A 155 -24.93 14.66 11.62
C GLU A 155 -26.30 15.08 12.20
N LYS A 156 -27.02 14.15 12.84
CA LYS A 156 -28.44 14.29 13.20
C LYS A 156 -28.73 15.53 14.05
N ASP A 157 -27.81 15.89 14.93
CA ASP A 157 -27.93 17.00 15.90
C ASP A 157 -26.84 18.08 15.74
N SER A 158 -25.95 17.99 14.75
CA SER A 158 -24.88 18.98 14.51
C SER A 158 -25.28 20.04 13.46
N GLU A 159 -24.69 21.24 13.55
CA GLU A 159 -24.76 22.25 12.48
C GLU A 159 -24.02 21.75 11.22
N PRO A 160 -24.47 22.09 9.99
CA PRO A 160 -23.81 21.67 8.77
C PRO A 160 -22.40 22.26 8.70
N VAL A 161 -21.40 21.39 8.88
CA VAL A 161 -19.99 21.71 8.69
C VAL A 161 -19.64 21.54 7.22
N ASP A 162 -19.14 22.61 6.59
CA ASP A 162 -18.57 22.52 5.25
C ASP A 162 -17.20 21.82 5.34
N PHE A 163 -17.20 20.50 5.14
CA PHE A 163 -16.00 19.67 5.15
C PHE A 163 -14.89 20.26 4.25
N TRP A 164 -15.24 20.74 3.05
CA TRP A 164 -14.26 21.28 2.11
C TRP A 164 -13.63 22.58 2.62
N ALA A 165 -14.39 23.40 3.35
CA ALA A 165 -13.84 24.55 4.06
C ALA A 165 -12.90 24.15 5.20
N GLU A 166 -13.18 23.06 5.92
CA GLU A 166 -12.33 22.61 7.04
C GLU A 166 -10.97 22.04 6.58
N VAL A 167 -10.95 21.36 5.44
CA VAL A 167 -9.71 20.80 4.85
C VAL A 167 -8.96 21.81 3.97
N ALA A 168 -9.57 22.94 3.64
CA ALA A 168 -8.95 24.06 2.94
C ALA A 168 -8.06 24.91 3.87
N TYR A 169 -6.92 24.35 4.28
CA TYR A 169 -5.88 25.05 5.02
C TYR A 169 -4.54 25.05 4.25
N PRO A 170 -3.72 26.11 4.39
CA PRO A 170 -2.40 26.13 3.77
C PRO A 170 -1.49 25.10 4.44
N LYS A 171 -0.72 24.39 3.61
CA LYS A 171 0.25 23.38 4.02
C LYS A 171 1.61 24.04 4.28
N PHE A 172 2.48 23.35 5.02
CA PHE A 172 3.84 23.73 5.39
C PHE A 172 3.99 25.05 6.17
N ARG A 173 2.97 25.47 6.93
CA ARG A 173 2.99 26.74 7.69
C ARG A 173 4.05 26.80 8.80
N ASN A 174 4.36 25.66 9.40
CA ASN A 174 5.31 25.56 10.50
C ASN A 174 6.67 25.09 9.97
N GLU A 175 7.76 25.38 10.69
CA GLU A 175 9.11 24.90 10.36
C GLU A 175 9.24 23.37 10.40
N LYS A 176 8.48 22.72 11.29
CA LYS A 176 8.31 21.27 11.31
C LYS A 176 6.96 20.90 10.71
N PRO A 177 6.91 20.17 9.57
CA PRO A 177 5.65 19.80 8.97
C PRO A 177 4.97 18.68 9.76
N LYS A 178 3.64 18.62 9.72
CA LYS A 178 2.84 17.51 10.24
C LYS A 178 2.70 16.41 9.20
N VAL A 179 2.94 15.16 9.58
CA VAL A 179 2.96 14.02 8.66
C VAL A 179 1.78 13.08 8.90
N LEU A 180 1.02 12.79 7.85
CA LEU A 180 0.04 11.70 7.85
C LEU A 180 0.68 10.43 7.31
N PHE A 181 0.91 9.43 8.15
CA PHE A 181 1.65 8.23 7.76
C PHE A 181 0.71 7.06 7.43
N PHE A 182 0.80 6.53 6.22
CA PHE A 182 0.07 5.31 5.83
C PHE A 182 0.82 4.09 6.34
N TYR A 183 0.25 3.44 7.35
CA TYR A 183 0.92 2.41 8.11
C TYR A 183 0.38 1.02 7.75
N ARG A 184 1.28 0.06 7.56
CA ARG A 184 0.99 -1.40 7.62
C ARG A 184 2.17 -2.12 8.24
N LYS A 185 2.00 -3.38 8.61
CA LYS A 185 3.13 -4.21 9.04
C LYS A 185 4.03 -4.55 7.83
N TYR A 186 5.11 -3.79 7.66
CA TYR A 186 6.14 -3.98 6.63
C TYR A 186 7.49 -3.47 7.16
N PHE A 187 8.57 -3.79 6.44
CA PHE A 187 9.91 -3.24 6.69
C PHE A 187 9.89 -1.69 6.61
N LEU A 188 10.83 -1.00 7.26
CA LEU A 188 10.97 0.47 7.32
C LEU A 188 9.90 1.23 8.14
N MET A 189 8.75 0.62 8.44
CA MET A 189 7.64 1.32 9.11
C MET A 189 7.99 1.75 10.54
N GLY A 190 8.69 0.89 11.29
CA GLY A 190 9.13 1.20 12.65
C GLY A 190 10.26 2.22 12.66
N GLU A 191 11.15 2.17 11.69
CA GLU A 191 12.28 3.07 11.47
C GLU A 191 11.80 4.49 11.17
N ILE A 192 10.84 4.65 10.26
CA ILE A 192 10.21 5.95 9.95
C ILE A 192 9.56 6.52 11.21
N THR A 193 8.76 5.72 11.91
CA THR A 193 8.06 6.14 13.13
C THR A 193 9.07 6.64 14.17
N ALA A 194 10.10 5.84 14.46
CA ALA A 194 11.09 6.19 15.46
C ALA A 194 11.95 7.41 15.05
N ALA A 195 12.27 7.56 13.75
CA ALA A 195 12.98 8.73 13.25
C ALA A 195 12.13 10.01 13.34
N LEU A 196 10.83 9.95 13.01
CA LEU A 196 9.90 11.08 13.17
C LEU A 196 9.81 11.52 14.64
N GLU A 197 9.71 10.55 15.57
CA GLU A 197 9.71 10.82 17.02
C GLU A 197 11.01 11.52 17.47
N ARG A 198 12.16 11.00 17.05
CA ARG A 198 13.48 11.56 17.44
C ARG A 198 13.75 12.93 16.82
N LEU A 199 13.22 13.20 15.63
CA LEU A 199 13.24 14.54 15.01
C LEU A 199 12.21 15.51 15.65
N GLY A 200 11.32 15.01 16.50
CA GLY A 200 10.22 15.77 17.09
C GLY A 200 9.25 16.28 16.02
N ILE A 201 8.99 15.46 15.00
CA ILE A 201 8.00 15.70 13.95
C ILE A 201 6.66 15.14 14.42
N GLU A 202 5.62 15.97 14.41
CA GLU A 202 4.28 15.52 14.76
C GLU A 202 3.72 14.66 13.62
N PHE A 203 3.25 13.45 13.93
CA PHE A 203 2.64 12.57 12.93
C PHE A 203 1.44 11.80 13.48
N ARG A 204 0.55 11.39 12.58
CA ARG A 204 -0.55 10.45 12.85
C ARG A 204 -0.50 9.34 11.83
N SER A 205 -0.67 8.11 12.30
CA SER A 205 -0.72 6.94 11.42
C SER A 205 -2.15 6.52 11.13
N VAL A 206 -2.43 6.18 9.88
CA VAL A 206 -3.68 5.53 9.47
C VAL A 206 -3.33 4.14 8.95
N ASP A 207 -3.89 3.11 9.58
CA ASP A 207 -3.68 1.73 9.16
C ASP A 207 -4.36 1.47 7.82
N ILE A 208 -3.59 1.03 6.82
CA ILE A 208 -4.10 0.68 5.49
C ILE A 208 -4.52 -0.79 5.38
N GLY A 209 -4.20 -1.62 6.38
CA GLY A 209 -4.48 -3.05 6.40
C GLY A 209 -3.40 -3.92 5.75
N THR A 210 -3.62 -5.23 5.80
CA THR A 210 -2.72 -6.24 5.24
C THR A 210 -3.35 -6.89 4.02
N GLY A 211 -2.95 -6.48 2.82
CA GLY A 211 -3.44 -7.06 1.57
C GLY A 211 -3.03 -6.24 0.35
N ASP A 212 -3.60 -6.60 -0.80
CA ASP A 212 -3.50 -5.85 -2.06
C ASP A 212 -4.53 -4.70 -2.12
N THR A 213 -5.59 -4.78 -1.33
CA THR A 213 -6.60 -3.73 -1.15
C THR A 213 -6.47 -3.08 0.22
N VAL A 214 -6.85 -1.81 0.32
CA VAL A 214 -6.97 -1.11 1.61
C VAL A 214 -8.07 -1.74 2.48
N ARG A 215 -7.94 -1.61 3.80
CA ARG A 215 -8.97 -2.08 4.74
C ARG A 215 -10.26 -1.26 4.65
N GLU A 216 -11.35 -1.89 5.04
CA GLU A 216 -12.62 -1.19 5.28
C GLU A 216 -12.41 -0.08 6.34
N GLY A 217 -13.00 1.08 6.10
CA GLY A 217 -12.86 2.27 6.95
C GLY A 217 -11.56 3.06 6.76
N PHE A 218 -10.61 2.63 5.92
CA PHE A 218 -9.36 3.38 5.67
C PHE A 218 -9.62 4.83 5.23
N VAL A 219 -10.53 5.02 4.25
CA VAL A 219 -10.86 6.35 3.72
C VAL A 219 -11.55 7.22 4.78
N GLU A 220 -12.40 6.64 5.61
CA GLU A 220 -13.05 7.37 6.71
C GLU A 220 -12.02 7.86 7.74
N ASP A 221 -11.10 6.98 8.13
CA ASP A 221 -10.04 7.30 9.08
C ASP A 221 -9.06 8.32 8.50
N LEU A 222 -8.76 8.24 7.20
CA LEU A 222 -8.00 9.24 6.47
C LEU A 222 -8.68 10.62 6.57
N LEU A 223 -9.96 10.72 6.18
CA LEU A 223 -10.69 11.99 6.15
C LEU A 223 -10.81 12.61 7.54
N ARG A 224 -11.17 11.79 8.55
CA ARG A 224 -11.23 12.23 9.96
C ARG A 224 -9.88 12.76 10.43
N THR A 225 -8.79 12.04 10.13
CA THR A 225 -7.45 12.49 10.50
C THR A 225 -7.08 13.79 9.78
N VAL A 226 -7.44 13.97 8.52
CA VAL A 226 -7.15 15.22 7.79
C VAL A 226 -7.84 16.43 8.41
N VAL A 227 -9.08 16.28 8.88
CA VAL A 227 -9.84 17.33 9.57
C VAL A 227 -9.24 17.65 10.95
N ASP A 228 -9.03 16.61 11.77
CA ASP A 228 -8.60 16.77 13.17
C ASP A 228 -7.13 17.19 13.31
N PHE A 229 -6.27 16.58 12.50
CA PHE A 229 -4.81 16.69 12.64
C PHE A 229 -4.22 17.80 11.76
N LYS A 230 -4.87 18.08 10.62
CA LYS A 230 -4.44 19.03 9.59
C LYS A 230 -2.99 18.79 9.12
N PRO A 231 -2.69 17.60 8.54
CA PRO A 231 -1.35 17.26 8.06
C PRO A 231 -0.89 18.17 6.91
N ASP A 232 0.43 18.38 6.82
CA ASP A 232 1.05 19.11 5.73
C ASP A 232 1.24 18.23 4.48
N PHE A 233 1.48 16.94 4.66
CA PHE A 233 1.55 15.94 3.59
C PHE A 233 1.30 14.52 4.12
N ALA A 234 0.99 13.59 3.22
CA ALA A 234 0.91 12.16 3.50
C ALA A 234 2.21 11.44 3.10
N LEU A 235 2.64 10.45 3.88
CA LEU A 235 3.81 9.62 3.64
C LEU A 235 3.38 8.15 3.49
N THR A 236 3.87 7.48 2.45
CA THR A 236 3.72 6.04 2.27
C THR A 236 5.04 5.40 1.84
N VAL A 237 5.19 4.11 2.13
CA VAL A 237 6.31 3.27 1.67
C VAL A 237 5.82 2.39 0.52
N ASN A 238 6.63 2.25 -0.54
CA ASN A 238 6.32 1.42 -1.71
C ASN A 238 4.93 1.68 -2.31
N HIS A 239 4.46 2.94 -2.23
CA HIS A 239 3.14 3.35 -2.70
C HIS A 239 1.96 2.61 -2.06
N PHE A 240 2.15 2.00 -0.87
CA PHE A 240 1.08 1.25 -0.24
C PHE A 240 -0.12 2.13 0.13
N GLY A 241 -1.31 1.57 -0.05
CA GLY A 241 -2.57 2.26 0.20
C GLY A 241 -3.10 3.02 -1.01
N VAL A 242 -2.25 3.32 -2.00
CA VAL A 242 -2.68 3.93 -3.27
C VAL A 242 -3.24 2.85 -4.18
N ASP A 243 -4.42 3.08 -4.76
CA ASP A 243 -5.07 2.18 -5.70
C ASP A 243 -4.63 2.45 -7.15
N ARG A 244 -4.74 1.42 -7.99
CA ARG A 244 -4.29 1.46 -9.39
C ARG A 244 -5.17 2.36 -10.26
N GLU A 245 -6.42 2.49 -9.86
CA GLU A 245 -7.43 3.32 -10.50
C GLU A 245 -7.28 4.81 -10.17
N GLY A 246 -6.31 5.18 -9.33
CA GLY A 246 -5.99 6.58 -9.01
C GLY A 246 -6.99 7.25 -8.06
N LYS A 247 -7.92 6.52 -7.45
CA LYS A 247 -8.98 7.10 -6.61
C LYS A 247 -8.44 7.78 -5.36
N LEU A 248 -7.44 7.18 -4.71
CA LEU A 248 -6.80 7.77 -3.54
C LEU A 248 -5.99 9.00 -3.93
N THR A 249 -5.23 8.95 -5.03
CA THR A 249 -4.49 10.12 -5.52
C THR A 249 -5.44 11.26 -5.89
N ASP A 250 -6.56 10.97 -6.53
CA ASP A 250 -7.61 11.95 -6.81
C ASP A 250 -8.23 12.54 -5.54
N LEU A 251 -8.44 11.70 -4.52
CA LEU A 251 -8.92 12.16 -3.21
C LEU A 251 -7.90 13.09 -2.55
N LEU A 252 -6.62 12.71 -2.53
CA LEU A 252 -5.54 13.54 -1.99
C LEU A 252 -5.40 14.86 -2.75
N LEU A 253 -5.57 14.84 -4.08
CA LEU A 253 -5.60 16.04 -4.92
C LEU A 253 -6.75 16.97 -4.54
N LYS A 254 -7.97 16.43 -4.35
CA LYS A 254 -9.14 17.21 -3.88
C LYS A 254 -8.91 17.82 -2.49
N LEU A 255 -8.24 17.07 -1.61
CA LEU A 255 -7.83 17.54 -0.27
C LEU A 255 -6.64 18.52 -0.32
N LYS A 256 -6.01 18.70 -1.48
CA LYS A 256 -4.74 19.42 -1.67
C LYS A 256 -3.68 18.95 -0.67
N LEU A 257 -3.61 17.64 -0.47
CA LEU A 257 -2.68 16.99 0.46
C LEU A 257 -1.59 16.28 -0.35
N PRO A 258 -0.36 16.81 -0.38
CA PRO A 258 0.75 16.18 -1.10
C PRO A 258 1.08 14.79 -0.59
N LEU A 259 1.57 13.93 -1.48
CA LEU A 259 1.98 12.56 -1.19
C LEU A 259 3.48 12.39 -1.38
N ALA A 260 4.18 11.97 -0.33
CA ALA A 260 5.53 11.41 -0.40
C ALA A 260 5.44 9.88 -0.50
N SER A 261 5.92 9.31 -1.59
CA SER A 261 6.03 7.85 -1.76
C SER A 261 7.48 7.41 -1.75
N TRP A 262 7.91 6.77 -0.67
CA TRP A 262 9.27 6.28 -0.51
C TRP A 262 9.41 4.81 -0.86
N PHE A 263 10.10 4.52 -1.95
CA PHE A 263 10.38 3.18 -2.44
C PHE A 263 11.64 2.61 -1.80
N VAL A 264 11.51 1.39 -1.28
CA VAL A 264 12.60 0.50 -0.85
C VAL A 264 12.63 -0.82 -1.61
N ASP A 265 11.63 -1.05 -2.47
CA ASP A 265 11.60 -2.07 -3.52
C ASP A 265 11.51 -1.38 -4.89
N ASN A 266 11.83 -2.12 -5.96
CA ASN A 266 11.90 -1.57 -7.31
C ASN A 266 10.55 -0.91 -7.71
N PRO A 267 10.52 0.42 -7.94
CA PRO A 267 9.30 1.13 -8.28
C PRO A 267 8.70 0.67 -9.61
N HIS A 268 9.50 0.14 -10.54
CA HIS A 268 9.00 -0.44 -11.79
C HIS A 268 8.02 -1.57 -11.50
N LEU A 269 8.38 -2.55 -10.65
CA LEU A 269 7.54 -3.71 -10.34
C LEU A 269 6.25 -3.32 -9.59
N ILE A 270 6.25 -2.18 -8.90
CA ILE A 270 5.10 -1.69 -8.14
C ILE A 270 4.20 -0.85 -9.03
N LEU A 271 4.77 0.16 -9.69
CA LEU A 271 4.03 1.14 -10.49
C LEU A 271 3.69 0.67 -11.90
N TYR A 272 4.23 -0.47 -12.37
CA TYR A 272 3.92 -1.06 -13.68
C TYR A 272 2.41 -1.13 -13.97
N ARG A 273 1.60 -1.39 -12.93
CA ARG A 273 0.15 -1.58 -13.04
C ARG A 273 -0.69 -0.31 -12.92
N TYR A 274 -0.08 0.87 -12.81
CA TYR A 274 -0.82 2.12 -12.61
C TYR A 274 -0.93 2.86 -13.95
N ALA A 275 -2.15 2.95 -14.48
CA ALA A 275 -2.43 3.55 -15.79
C ALA A 275 -2.46 5.08 -15.76
N ASP A 276 -2.97 5.65 -14.66
CA ASP A 276 -3.17 7.09 -14.46
C ASP A 276 -2.82 7.46 -13.00
N VAL A 277 -1.53 7.46 -12.65
CA VAL A 277 -1.14 8.07 -11.37
C VAL A 277 -1.24 9.57 -11.58
N SER A 278 -2.14 10.26 -10.87
CA SER A 278 -2.12 11.73 -10.86
C SER A 278 -0.77 12.18 -10.28
N PRO A 279 0.15 12.71 -11.10
CA PRO A 279 1.48 13.08 -10.62
C PRO A 279 1.43 14.40 -9.84
N ASP A 280 0.33 15.14 -9.99
CA ASP A 280 0.09 16.42 -9.36
C ASP A 280 0.00 16.22 -7.85
N LEU A 281 0.92 16.84 -7.12
CA LEU A 281 1.13 16.70 -5.67
C LEU A 281 1.80 15.39 -5.20
N THR A 282 2.35 14.56 -6.09
CA THR A 282 3.12 13.37 -5.71
C THR A 282 4.62 13.61 -5.85
N ALA A 283 5.39 13.23 -4.83
CA ALA A 283 6.85 13.14 -4.86
C ALA A 283 7.31 11.70 -4.63
N ILE A 284 8.17 11.23 -5.53
CA ILE A 284 8.75 9.88 -5.50
C ILE A 284 10.15 9.95 -4.89
N PHE A 285 10.42 9.10 -3.90
CA PHE A 285 11.74 8.91 -3.32
C PHE A 285 12.19 7.48 -3.61
N THR A 286 13.31 7.29 -4.32
CA THR A 286 13.81 5.98 -4.73
C THR A 286 15.16 5.66 -4.08
N TYR A 287 15.33 4.42 -3.62
CA TYR A 287 16.59 3.91 -3.08
C TYR A 287 17.68 3.68 -4.13
N ASP A 288 17.31 3.65 -5.42
CA ASP A 288 18.22 3.42 -6.55
C ASP A 288 18.14 4.62 -7.50
N ALA A 289 19.27 5.29 -7.72
CA ALA A 289 19.39 6.46 -8.57
C ALA A 289 19.09 6.18 -10.05
N GLY A 290 19.23 4.93 -10.50
CA GLY A 290 18.90 4.55 -11.87
C GLY A 290 17.39 4.65 -12.17
N ASN A 291 16.54 4.64 -11.16
CA ASN A 291 15.09 4.82 -11.34
C ASN A 291 14.68 6.27 -11.57
N LEU A 292 15.56 7.26 -11.39
CA LEU A 292 15.20 8.68 -11.50
C LEU A 292 14.66 9.04 -12.90
N ALA A 293 15.38 8.62 -13.95
CA ALA A 293 14.98 8.86 -15.33
C ALA A 293 13.68 8.12 -15.67
N ILE A 294 13.59 6.83 -15.32
CA ILE A 294 12.41 5.98 -15.58
C ILE A 294 11.15 6.57 -14.94
N MET A 295 11.23 7.03 -13.69
CA MET A 295 10.08 7.64 -13.02
C MET A 295 9.70 8.99 -13.65
N SER A 296 10.69 9.76 -14.11
CA SER A 296 10.44 11.04 -14.77
C SER A 296 9.75 10.83 -16.13
N GLU A 297 10.18 9.83 -16.90
CA GLU A 297 9.56 9.41 -18.17
C GLU A 297 8.13 8.86 -17.98
N LYS A 298 7.84 8.27 -16.82
CA LYS A 298 6.47 7.89 -16.41
C LYS A 298 5.59 9.07 -16.01
N GLY A 299 6.10 10.30 -16.04
CA GLY A 299 5.32 11.53 -15.82
C GLY A 299 5.42 12.11 -14.40
N PHE A 300 6.22 11.53 -13.50
CA PHE A 300 6.44 12.13 -12.19
C PHE A 300 7.38 13.34 -12.29
N GLY A 301 6.86 14.55 -12.02
CA GLY A 301 7.66 15.77 -12.04
C GLY A 301 8.63 15.93 -10.86
N ASN A 302 8.39 15.19 -9.77
CA ASN A 302 9.17 15.30 -8.53
C ASN A 302 9.72 13.93 -8.13
N VAL A 303 10.95 13.64 -8.55
CA VAL A 303 11.63 12.36 -8.26
C VAL A 303 12.97 12.64 -7.61
N PHE A 304 13.21 12.02 -6.46
CA PHE A 304 14.40 12.25 -5.63
C PHE A 304 15.09 10.93 -5.27
N TYR A 305 16.42 10.94 -5.28
CA TYR A 305 17.21 9.84 -4.75
C TYR A 305 17.23 9.91 -3.23
N LEU A 306 16.86 8.80 -2.58
CA LEU A 306 16.86 8.67 -1.12
C LEU A 306 17.22 7.22 -0.74
N PRO A 307 18.52 6.94 -0.52
CA PRO A 307 18.98 5.58 -0.26
C PRO A 307 18.52 5.06 1.10
N LEU A 308 18.70 3.76 1.31
CA LEU A 308 18.55 3.13 2.61
C LEU A 308 19.50 3.75 3.66
N ALA A 309 19.23 3.41 4.92
CA ALA A 309 19.92 3.92 6.11
C ALA A 309 19.73 2.91 7.25
N THR A 310 20.19 3.21 8.46
CA THR A 310 19.96 2.36 9.64
C THR A 310 19.29 3.13 10.78
N ASP A 311 18.57 2.40 11.65
CA ASP A 311 18.16 2.92 12.95
C ASP A 311 19.25 2.57 13.97
N VAL A 312 20.02 3.57 14.37
CA VAL A 312 21.19 3.41 15.24
C VAL A 312 20.86 3.12 16.70
N GLU A 313 19.60 3.25 17.11
CA GLU A 313 19.15 2.83 18.44
C GLU A 313 18.74 1.35 18.47
N ARG A 314 18.33 0.82 17.32
CA ARG A 314 18.00 -0.59 17.12
C ARG A 314 19.22 -1.42 16.74
N PHE A 315 19.97 -0.99 15.73
CA PHE A 315 21.18 -1.64 15.23
C PHE A 315 22.40 -1.03 15.89
N LYS A 316 22.70 -1.50 17.10
CA LYS A 316 23.83 -1.02 17.91
C LYS A 316 24.62 -2.16 18.55
N PRO A 317 25.90 -1.92 18.88
CA PRO A 317 26.73 -2.93 19.53
C PRO A 317 26.22 -3.29 20.94
N GLY A 318 26.59 -4.49 21.41
CA GLY A 318 26.34 -4.93 22.79
C GLY A 318 24.99 -5.60 23.03
N LEU A 319 24.20 -5.83 21.98
CA LEU A 319 22.96 -6.62 22.06
C LEU A 319 23.28 -8.12 22.17
N PRO A 320 22.47 -8.90 22.92
CA PRO A 320 22.75 -10.30 23.18
C PRO A 320 22.64 -11.15 21.90
N GLY A 321 23.67 -11.94 21.61
CA GLY A 321 23.65 -13.00 20.60
C GLY A 321 23.32 -14.37 21.20
N ARG A 322 23.24 -15.40 20.35
CA ARG A 322 23.08 -16.80 20.75
C ARG A 322 24.27 -17.64 20.32
N ALA A 323 24.63 -18.68 21.08
CA ALA A 323 25.82 -19.47 20.82
C ALA A 323 25.79 -20.15 19.44
N GLU A 324 24.60 -20.56 18.99
CA GLU A 324 24.37 -21.14 17.67
C GLU A 324 24.49 -20.14 16.51
N TRP A 325 24.70 -18.85 16.78
CA TRP A 325 24.95 -17.83 15.75
C TRP A 325 26.42 -17.61 15.47
N GLN A 326 27.31 -18.07 16.36
CA GLN A 326 28.75 -17.88 16.18
C GLN A 326 29.26 -18.61 14.93
N ALA A 327 29.94 -17.86 14.05
CA ALA A 327 30.56 -18.38 12.84
C ALA A 327 31.83 -17.61 12.46
N ASP A 328 32.70 -18.23 11.66
CA ASP A 328 33.77 -17.51 10.98
C ASP A 328 33.20 -16.71 9.81
N VAL A 329 32.37 -17.36 8.98
CA VAL A 329 31.65 -16.75 7.87
C VAL A 329 30.15 -17.03 8.03
N SER A 330 29.31 -16.02 7.87
CA SER A 330 27.86 -16.21 7.78
C SER A 330 27.26 -15.52 6.57
N PHE A 331 26.24 -16.11 5.98
CA PHE A 331 25.41 -15.49 4.96
C PHE A 331 23.95 -15.47 5.42
N LEU A 332 23.29 -14.31 5.32
CA LEU A 332 21.87 -14.13 5.63
C LEU A 332 21.11 -13.77 4.36
N GLY A 333 20.29 -14.67 3.82
CA GLY A 333 19.44 -14.41 2.67
C GLY A 333 18.66 -15.63 2.19
N ASN A 334 17.48 -15.39 1.62
CA ASN A 334 16.63 -16.42 1.02
C ASN A 334 17.29 -17.02 -0.23
N SER A 335 17.08 -18.31 -0.48
CA SER A 335 17.57 -18.99 -1.68
C SER A 335 16.87 -18.49 -2.95
N MET A 336 15.65 -17.95 -2.81
CA MET A 336 14.76 -17.55 -3.92
C MET A 336 14.15 -18.73 -4.69
N VAL A 337 14.35 -19.98 -4.27
CA VAL A 337 13.71 -21.16 -4.89
C VAL A 337 12.19 -20.98 -4.92
N HIS A 338 11.59 -20.73 -3.76
CA HIS A 338 10.13 -20.56 -3.63
C HIS A 338 9.60 -19.35 -4.42
N ALA A 339 10.40 -18.29 -4.52
CA ALA A 339 10.03 -17.12 -5.32
C ALA A 339 10.01 -17.47 -6.80
N VAL A 340 11.09 -18.06 -7.32
CA VAL A 340 11.20 -18.49 -8.72
C VAL A 340 10.04 -19.44 -9.08
N ASP A 341 9.78 -20.45 -8.26
CA ASP A 341 8.68 -21.40 -8.48
C ASP A 341 7.31 -20.72 -8.52
N LYS A 342 7.06 -19.77 -7.60
CA LYS A 342 5.81 -19.00 -7.57
C LYS A 342 5.64 -18.21 -8.87
N TYR A 343 6.65 -17.45 -9.25
CA TYR A 343 6.59 -16.56 -10.40
C TYR A 343 6.53 -17.33 -11.73
N LEU A 344 7.18 -18.50 -11.81
CA LEU A 344 7.08 -19.40 -12.95
C LEU A 344 5.67 -19.96 -13.13
N ARG A 345 5.00 -20.35 -12.04
CA ARG A 345 3.61 -20.82 -12.11
C ARG A 345 2.64 -19.70 -12.49
N SER A 346 2.90 -18.47 -12.05
CA SER A 346 2.04 -17.30 -12.29
C SER A 346 2.28 -16.63 -13.64
N SER A 347 3.42 -16.84 -14.29
CA SER A 347 3.75 -16.22 -15.59
C SER A 347 2.98 -16.83 -16.76
N GLY A 348 2.51 -18.07 -16.64
CA GLY A 348 1.71 -18.72 -17.69
C GLY A 348 2.48 -18.94 -19.00
N LEU A 349 3.80 -19.13 -18.91
CA LEU A 349 4.66 -19.38 -20.07
C LEU A 349 4.31 -20.71 -20.74
N ASP A 350 4.51 -20.77 -22.06
CA ASP A 350 4.60 -22.04 -22.76
C ASP A 350 5.96 -22.72 -22.53
N ALA A 351 6.04 -24.01 -22.88
CA ALA A 351 7.24 -24.81 -22.62
C ALA A 351 8.47 -24.34 -23.41
N GLU A 352 8.30 -23.67 -24.56
CA GLU A 352 9.41 -23.15 -25.35
C GLU A 352 9.99 -21.90 -24.69
N PHE A 353 9.12 -21.00 -24.21
CA PHE A 353 9.54 -19.78 -23.55
C PHE A 353 10.12 -20.05 -22.15
N GLU A 354 9.53 -20.99 -21.41
CA GLU A 354 10.05 -21.44 -20.11
C GLU A 354 11.50 -21.94 -20.21
N GLN A 355 11.86 -22.66 -21.28
CA GLN A 355 13.23 -23.15 -21.49
C GLN A 355 14.27 -22.04 -21.64
N ARG A 356 13.86 -20.83 -22.05
CA ARG A 356 14.78 -19.68 -22.18
C ARG A 356 15.03 -18.95 -20.84
N VAL A 357 14.19 -19.16 -19.82
CA VAL A 357 14.27 -18.44 -18.53
C VAL A 357 15.66 -18.52 -17.90
N PRO A 358 16.32 -19.71 -17.78
CA PRO A 358 17.67 -19.80 -17.24
C PRO A 358 18.72 -18.90 -17.91
N GLU A 359 18.70 -18.87 -19.25
CA GLU A 359 19.66 -18.10 -20.06
C GLU A 359 19.39 -16.61 -19.94
N LEU A 360 18.12 -16.20 -20.10
CA LEU A 360 17.69 -14.81 -19.98
C LEU A 360 17.98 -14.23 -18.60
N ALA A 361 17.80 -15.02 -17.54
CA ALA A 361 18.08 -14.60 -16.18
C ALA A 361 19.58 -14.37 -15.94
N ILE A 362 20.46 -15.19 -16.52
CA ILE A 362 21.92 -14.98 -16.44
C ILE A 362 22.27 -13.68 -17.15
N GLU A 363 21.84 -13.54 -18.42
CA GLU A 363 22.17 -12.36 -19.20
C GLU A 363 21.60 -11.09 -18.56
N PHE A 364 20.31 -11.09 -18.21
CA PHE A 364 19.70 -9.98 -17.48
C PHE A 364 20.48 -9.65 -16.22
N GLY A 365 20.96 -10.63 -15.46
CA GLY A 365 21.73 -10.41 -14.24
C GLY A 365 23.05 -9.64 -14.43
N GLU A 366 23.67 -9.76 -15.60
CA GLU A 366 24.95 -9.13 -15.98
C GLU A 366 24.78 -7.76 -16.67
N ARG A 367 23.58 -7.49 -17.16
CA ARG A 367 23.19 -6.27 -17.87
C ARG A 367 22.88 -5.11 -16.91
N ALA A 368 23.00 -3.88 -17.41
CA ALA A 368 22.79 -2.65 -16.64
C ALA A 368 21.31 -2.23 -16.57
N GLU A 369 20.51 -2.72 -17.52
CA GLU A 369 19.07 -2.46 -17.62
C GLU A 369 18.32 -2.79 -16.32
N LEU A 370 17.40 -1.91 -15.94
CA LEU A 370 16.66 -1.99 -14.67
C LEU A 370 15.34 -2.76 -14.77
N SER A 371 14.80 -2.88 -15.99
CA SER A 371 13.59 -3.65 -16.28
C SER A 371 13.88 -4.78 -17.26
N VAL A 372 13.12 -5.87 -17.12
CA VAL A 372 13.21 -7.02 -18.04
C VAL A 372 12.68 -6.63 -19.41
N GLU A 373 11.67 -5.75 -19.47
CA GLU A 373 11.16 -5.21 -20.73
C GLU A 373 12.24 -4.50 -21.55
N GLU A 374 13.01 -3.59 -20.94
CA GLU A 374 14.08 -2.85 -21.62
C GLU A 374 15.19 -3.80 -22.08
N PHE A 375 15.57 -4.75 -21.21
CA PHE A 375 16.53 -5.80 -21.55
C PHE A 375 16.09 -6.61 -22.79
N LEU A 376 14.84 -7.08 -22.82
CA LEU A 376 14.31 -7.81 -23.97
C LEU A 376 14.23 -6.92 -25.21
N ARG A 377 13.79 -5.67 -25.07
CA ARG A 377 13.75 -4.71 -26.18
C ARG A 377 15.11 -4.52 -26.84
N ASN A 378 16.18 -4.49 -26.04
CA ASN A 378 17.54 -4.26 -26.52
C ASN A 378 18.23 -5.53 -27.04
N SER A 379 17.98 -6.68 -26.40
CA SER A 379 18.79 -7.90 -26.63
C SER A 379 18.01 -9.08 -27.25
N HIS A 380 16.69 -9.14 -27.02
CA HIS A 380 15.82 -10.26 -27.46
C HIS A 380 14.45 -9.73 -27.93
N PRO A 381 14.39 -8.87 -28.96
CA PRO A 381 13.14 -8.23 -29.40
C PRO A 381 12.08 -9.25 -29.84
N GLU A 382 12.49 -10.45 -30.29
CA GLU A 382 11.59 -11.55 -30.61
C GLU A 382 10.88 -12.14 -29.37
N LEU A 383 11.49 -12.03 -28.20
CA LEU A 383 10.91 -12.47 -26.94
C LEU A 383 10.11 -11.36 -26.25
N LEU A 384 10.40 -10.09 -26.56
CA LEU A 384 9.56 -8.98 -26.13
C LEU A 384 8.14 -9.13 -26.65
N GLU A 385 7.96 -9.44 -27.94
CA GLU A 385 6.64 -9.67 -28.52
C GLU A 385 5.93 -10.87 -27.86
N LYS A 386 6.67 -11.94 -27.52
CA LYS A 386 6.10 -13.07 -26.76
C LYS A 386 5.65 -12.65 -25.36
N MET A 387 6.43 -11.83 -24.66
CA MET A 387 6.07 -11.29 -23.35
C MET A 387 4.83 -10.37 -23.45
N GLU A 388 4.78 -9.48 -24.43
CA GLU A 388 3.65 -8.59 -24.67
C GLU A 388 2.38 -9.38 -25.01
N ASN A 389 2.47 -10.55 -25.63
CA ASN A 389 1.33 -11.41 -25.93
C ASN A 389 0.87 -12.31 -24.77
N LEU A 390 1.48 -12.22 -23.59
CA LEU A 390 0.98 -12.94 -22.40
C LEU A 390 -0.44 -12.48 -22.03
N ALA A 391 -1.24 -13.41 -21.51
CA ALA A 391 -2.69 -13.28 -21.42
C ALA A 391 -3.18 -12.10 -20.54
N THR A 392 -2.42 -11.72 -19.53
CA THR A 392 -2.76 -10.63 -18.59
C THR A 392 -1.51 -9.84 -18.18
N ASP A 393 -1.69 -8.60 -17.71
CA ASP A 393 -0.62 -7.81 -17.11
C ASP A 393 -0.02 -8.48 -15.86
N GLU A 394 -0.81 -9.32 -15.19
CA GLU A 394 -0.32 -10.13 -14.08
C GLU A 394 0.65 -11.23 -14.55
N ASN A 395 0.39 -11.85 -15.69
CA ASN A 395 1.32 -12.79 -16.29
C ASN A 395 2.62 -12.10 -16.73
N ARG A 396 2.52 -10.91 -17.35
CA ARG A 396 3.68 -10.09 -17.75
C ARG A 396 4.55 -9.72 -16.55
N LEU A 397 3.95 -9.12 -15.51
CA LEU A 397 4.67 -8.79 -14.29
C LEU A 397 5.26 -10.03 -13.61
N SER A 398 4.55 -11.16 -13.66
CA SER A 398 5.05 -12.41 -13.09
C SER A 398 6.27 -12.93 -13.85
N PHE A 399 6.30 -12.77 -15.17
CA PHE A 399 7.46 -13.09 -16.00
C PHE A 399 8.65 -12.17 -15.69
N GLU A 400 8.44 -10.85 -15.59
CA GLU A 400 9.52 -9.93 -15.20
C GLU A 400 10.08 -10.27 -13.81
N GLY A 401 9.19 -10.58 -12.86
CA GLY A 401 9.56 -11.09 -11.55
C GLY A 401 10.36 -12.39 -11.64
N LEU A 402 9.92 -13.35 -12.45
CA LEU A 402 10.61 -14.62 -12.66
C LEU A 402 12.07 -14.41 -13.11
N ILE A 403 12.29 -13.61 -14.17
CA ILE A 403 13.65 -13.33 -14.68
C ILE A 403 14.50 -12.67 -13.59
N THR A 404 13.94 -11.70 -12.86
CA THR A 404 14.65 -10.97 -11.79
C THR A 404 15.04 -11.88 -10.62
N TRP A 405 14.13 -12.74 -10.16
CA TRP A 405 14.38 -13.63 -9.04
C TRP A 405 15.27 -14.81 -9.42
N GLU A 406 15.16 -15.32 -10.64
CA GLU A 406 16.07 -16.35 -11.16
C GLU A 406 17.49 -15.79 -11.31
N ALA A 407 17.63 -14.56 -11.81
CA ALA A 407 18.93 -13.88 -11.89
C ALA A 407 19.55 -13.74 -10.48
N THR A 408 18.73 -13.34 -9.51
CA THR A 408 19.14 -13.23 -8.10
C THR A 408 19.53 -14.60 -7.52
N ARG A 409 18.73 -15.65 -7.74
CA ARG A 409 18.98 -17.00 -7.26
C ARG A 409 20.31 -17.53 -7.76
N ARG A 410 20.55 -17.44 -9.07
CA ARG A 410 21.78 -17.90 -9.72
C ARG A 410 23.01 -17.17 -9.21
N TYR A 411 22.98 -15.84 -9.22
CA TYR A 411 24.10 -15.05 -8.72
C TYR A 411 24.42 -15.37 -7.25
N ARG A 412 23.39 -15.41 -6.41
CA ARG A 412 23.55 -15.71 -4.99
C ARG A 412 24.09 -17.12 -4.77
N LEU A 413 23.58 -18.11 -5.50
CA LEU A 413 24.10 -19.48 -5.45
C LEU A 413 25.59 -19.51 -5.79
N SER A 414 26.00 -18.87 -6.87
CA SER A 414 27.42 -18.79 -7.24
C SER A 414 28.28 -18.16 -6.15
N CYS A 415 27.80 -17.10 -5.48
CA CYS A 415 28.51 -16.49 -4.36
C CYS A 415 28.58 -17.42 -3.13
N VAL A 416 27.48 -18.08 -2.79
CA VAL A 416 27.40 -18.98 -1.62
C VAL A 416 28.27 -20.22 -1.81
N LEU A 417 28.43 -20.72 -3.03
CA LEU A 417 29.33 -21.83 -3.34
C LEU A 417 30.79 -21.49 -2.97
N GLU A 418 31.24 -20.26 -3.19
CA GLU A 418 32.58 -19.79 -2.79
C GLU A 418 32.77 -19.72 -1.26
N LEU A 419 31.68 -19.70 -0.48
CA LEU A 419 31.76 -19.69 0.99
C LEU A 419 31.97 -21.10 1.56
N LEU A 420 31.55 -22.15 0.84
CA LEU A 420 31.51 -23.53 1.37
C LEU A 420 32.86 -24.04 1.92
N PRO A 421 34.03 -23.74 1.33
CA PRO A 421 35.32 -24.13 1.90
C PRO A 421 35.58 -23.59 3.32
N PHE A 422 34.86 -22.53 3.72
CA PHE A 422 35.00 -21.85 5.02
C PHE A 422 33.96 -22.29 6.06
N ASN A 423 33.22 -23.37 5.78
CA ASN A 423 32.20 -23.95 6.66
C ASN A 423 31.14 -22.93 7.14
N PRO A 424 30.44 -22.25 6.23
CA PRO A 424 29.67 -21.05 6.55
C PRO A 424 28.39 -21.39 7.34
N LEU A 425 27.90 -20.42 8.12
CA LEU A 425 26.54 -20.40 8.64
C LEU A 425 25.62 -19.72 7.61
N ILE A 426 24.70 -20.48 7.03
CA ILE A 426 23.70 -20.00 6.08
C ILE A 426 22.37 -19.85 6.82
N VAL A 427 21.86 -18.62 6.84
CA VAL A 427 20.61 -18.23 7.45
C VAL A 427 19.61 -17.84 6.37
N GLY A 428 18.49 -18.55 6.25
CA GLY A 428 17.53 -18.32 5.18
C GLY A 428 16.37 -19.30 5.16
N ASP A 429 15.78 -19.47 3.97
CA ASP A 429 14.73 -20.45 3.72
C ASP A 429 15.32 -21.87 3.49
N ASP A 430 14.43 -22.86 3.50
CA ASP A 430 14.75 -24.28 3.32
C ASP A 430 15.19 -24.63 1.89
N GLY A 431 14.97 -23.75 0.92
CA GLY A 431 15.45 -23.93 -0.46
C GLY A 431 16.97 -24.05 -0.57
N TRP A 432 17.73 -23.60 0.45
CA TRP A 432 19.17 -23.88 0.52
C TRP A 432 19.51 -25.37 0.57
N HIS A 433 18.66 -26.22 1.15
CA HIS A 433 18.88 -27.66 1.17
C HIS A 433 18.69 -28.33 -0.19
N GLU A 434 17.95 -27.69 -1.10
CA GLU A 434 17.80 -28.14 -2.49
C GLU A 434 19.01 -27.72 -3.32
N LEU A 435 19.46 -26.48 -3.16
CA LEU A 435 20.53 -25.91 -3.99
C LEU A 435 21.93 -26.41 -3.62
N LEU A 436 22.16 -26.73 -2.34
CA LEU A 436 23.48 -27.08 -1.83
C LEU A 436 23.57 -28.58 -1.53
N ALA A 437 24.65 -29.19 -2.01
CA ALA A 437 24.98 -30.56 -1.62
C ALA A 437 25.23 -30.66 -0.11
N LYS A 438 25.07 -31.87 0.43
CA LYS A 438 25.48 -32.17 1.81
C LYS A 438 26.97 -31.88 1.95
N GLY A 439 27.33 -31.13 2.99
CA GLY A 439 28.70 -30.72 3.25
C GLY A 439 28.84 -30.07 4.62
N ASN A 440 29.99 -29.47 4.88
CA ASN A 440 30.31 -28.86 6.16
C ASN A 440 29.79 -27.42 6.28
N TRP A 441 28.53 -27.17 5.95
CA TRP A 441 27.87 -25.87 6.19
C TRP A 441 26.77 -26.03 7.24
N ARG A 442 26.48 -24.94 7.95
CA ARG A 442 25.45 -24.91 9.00
C ARG A 442 24.23 -24.17 8.49
N TYR A 443 23.04 -24.70 8.78
CA TYR A 443 21.77 -24.07 8.46
C TYR A 443 21.14 -23.46 9.71
N LEU A 444 20.56 -22.29 9.55
CA LEU A 444 19.61 -21.69 10.48
C LEU A 444 18.42 -21.17 9.68
N SER A 445 17.21 -21.38 10.20
CA SER A 445 16.00 -20.79 9.59
C SER A 445 16.03 -19.27 9.66
N SER A 446 15.08 -18.63 9.00
CA SER A 446 14.92 -17.17 9.02
C SER A 446 14.96 -16.57 10.44
N LEU A 447 15.61 -15.41 10.54
CA LEU A 447 15.73 -14.60 11.75
C LEU A 447 14.83 -13.38 11.65
N ASP A 448 14.28 -12.95 12.78
CA ASP A 448 13.46 -11.74 12.84
C ASP A 448 14.32 -10.48 12.70
N TYR A 449 13.91 -9.58 11.79
CA TYR A 449 14.65 -8.38 11.48
C TYR A 449 14.87 -7.47 12.70
N TYR A 450 13.86 -7.34 13.57
CA TYR A 450 13.89 -6.41 14.68
C TYR A 450 14.53 -7.00 15.94
N ASN A 451 14.28 -8.28 16.22
CA ASN A 451 14.64 -8.90 17.49
C ASN A 451 15.93 -9.73 17.42
N ASP A 452 16.24 -10.34 16.28
CA ASP A 452 17.37 -11.25 16.17
C ASP A 452 18.58 -10.60 15.48
N LEU A 453 18.37 -9.90 14.36
CA LEU A 453 19.47 -9.42 13.52
C LEU A 453 20.47 -8.49 14.22
N PRO A 454 20.06 -7.53 15.08
CA PRO A 454 21.02 -6.68 15.77
C PRO A 454 22.01 -7.45 16.66
N GLY A 455 21.57 -8.54 17.30
CA GLY A 455 22.42 -9.42 18.10
C GLY A 455 23.15 -10.49 17.27
N PHE A 456 22.65 -10.82 16.08
CA PHE A 456 23.25 -11.78 15.15
C PHE A 456 24.44 -11.20 14.38
N TYR A 457 24.33 -9.98 13.85
CA TYR A 457 25.37 -9.39 13.00
C TYR A 457 26.80 -9.37 13.57
N PRO A 458 27.03 -9.10 14.88
CA PRO A 458 28.39 -9.14 15.44
C PRO A 458 28.90 -10.57 15.74
N MET A 459 28.09 -11.62 15.53
CA MET A 459 28.46 -13.02 15.87
C MET A 459 29.35 -13.70 14.84
N SER A 460 29.59 -13.06 13.69
CA SER A 460 30.44 -13.58 12.64
C SER A 460 31.71 -12.76 12.51
N LYS A 461 32.86 -13.41 12.25
CA LYS A 461 34.07 -12.67 11.88
C LYS A 461 33.86 -11.93 10.56
N VAL A 462 33.22 -12.59 9.59
CA VAL A 462 32.81 -11.99 8.31
C VAL A 462 31.34 -12.27 8.05
N GLY A 463 30.51 -11.23 8.08
CA GLY A 463 29.18 -11.26 7.50
C GLY A 463 29.27 -11.11 5.98
N PHE A 464 28.96 -12.15 5.23
CA PHE A 464 28.96 -12.10 3.77
C PHE A 464 27.62 -11.53 3.26
N ASN A 465 27.68 -10.60 2.32
CA ASN A 465 26.55 -10.02 1.63
C ASN A 465 26.71 -10.15 0.11
N CYS A 466 25.61 -10.42 -0.58
CA CYS A 466 25.51 -10.28 -2.02
C CYS A 466 24.15 -9.70 -2.38
N THR A 467 24.14 -8.64 -3.18
CA THR A 467 22.95 -7.85 -3.47
C THR A 467 22.05 -8.55 -4.50
N SER A 468 20.73 -8.40 -4.34
CA SER A 468 19.78 -8.95 -5.31
C SER A 468 19.95 -8.28 -6.66
N ARG A 469 19.75 -9.05 -7.74
CA ARG A 469 19.87 -8.56 -9.11
C ARG A 469 18.77 -7.58 -9.54
N GLN A 470 17.78 -7.33 -8.68
CA GLN A 470 16.86 -6.21 -8.84
C GLN A 470 17.51 -4.83 -8.54
N MET A 471 18.62 -4.80 -7.80
CA MET A 471 19.33 -3.58 -7.40
C MET A 471 20.64 -3.52 -8.21
N LYS A 472 20.58 -2.92 -9.40
CA LYS A 472 21.74 -2.92 -10.32
C LYS A 472 22.86 -2.04 -9.78
N GLY A 473 22.52 -0.80 -9.42
CA GLY A 473 23.47 0.19 -8.90
C GLY A 473 23.41 0.40 -7.40
N ALA A 474 22.28 0.13 -6.74
CA ALA A 474 22.09 0.38 -5.32
C ALA A 474 22.63 -0.71 -4.38
N VAL A 475 22.92 -0.32 -3.13
CA VAL A 475 23.32 -1.23 -2.03
C VAL A 475 22.11 -1.65 -1.20
N ASN A 476 22.16 -2.84 -0.61
CA ASN A 476 21.10 -3.32 0.30
C ASN A 476 21.35 -2.95 1.76
N GLN A 477 20.33 -3.18 2.60
CA GLN A 477 20.30 -2.83 4.02
C GLN A 477 21.54 -3.30 4.84
N ARG A 478 22.15 -4.44 4.49
CA ARG A 478 23.25 -5.05 5.28
C ARG A 478 24.50 -4.19 5.33
N VAL A 479 24.73 -3.35 4.32
CA VAL A 479 25.92 -2.46 4.33
C VAL A 479 25.84 -1.38 5.40
N PHE A 480 24.62 -1.09 5.91
CA PHE A 480 24.39 -0.15 7.00
C PHE A 480 24.26 -0.87 8.34
N ASP A 481 23.39 -1.89 8.42
CA ASP A 481 23.04 -2.49 9.71
C ASP A 481 24.18 -3.32 10.31
N VAL A 482 24.96 -4.03 9.49
CA VAL A 482 26.05 -4.88 9.98
C VAL A 482 27.13 -4.02 10.66
N PRO A 483 27.68 -2.97 10.04
CA PRO A 483 28.67 -2.14 10.71
C PRO A 483 28.09 -1.30 11.85
N ALA A 484 26.82 -0.90 11.79
CA ALA A 484 26.15 -0.19 12.90
C ALA A 484 26.15 -1.01 14.19
N CYS A 485 25.93 -2.33 14.08
CA CYS A 485 26.03 -3.30 15.16
C CYS A 485 27.47 -3.66 15.57
N GLY A 486 28.48 -3.17 14.85
CA GLY A 486 29.89 -3.53 15.08
C GLY A 486 30.33 -4.83 14.40
N GLY A 487 29.57 -5.33 13.43
CA GLY A 487 29.98 -6.46 12.58
C GLY A 487 30.85 -6.01 11.40
N PHE A 488 31.62 -6.93 10.83
CA PHE A 488 32.33 -6.72 9.57
C PHE A 488 31.53 -7.32 8.41
N VAL A 489 31.38 -6.56 7.33
CA VAL A 489 30.67 -7.01 6.12
C VAL A 489 31.60 -7.02 4.92
N LEU A 490 31.59 -8.15 4.19
CA LEU A 490 32.14 -8.27 2.85
C LEU A 490 30.97 -8.33 1.86
N THR A 491 30.91 -7.39 0.93
CA THR A 491 29.76 -7.22 0.02
C THR A 491 30.19 -7.23 -1.44
N ASP A 492 29.26 -7.40 -2.37
CA ASP A 492 29.49 -7.10 -3.78
C ASP A 492 29.57 -5.60 -4.02
N TYR A 493 30.42 -5.19 -4.97
CA TYR A 493 30.53 -3.81 -5.43
C TYR A 493 29.27 -3.39 -6.19
N ARG A 494 28.82 -2.17 -5.93
CA ARG A 494 27.68 -1.51 -6.57
C ARG A 494 28.06 -0.06 -6.79
N GLU A 495 27.78 0.48 -7.98
CA GLU A 495 28.28 1.81 -8.36
C GLU A 495 27.87 2.92 -7.37
N GLN A 496 26.66 2.83 -6.79
CA GLN A 496 26.16 3.86 -5.86
C GLN A 496 26.79 3.73 -4.46
N MET A 497 27.60 2.70 -4.22
CA MET A 497 28.37 2.54 -2.99
C MET A 497 29.35 3.69 -2.78
N GLU A 498 29.97 4.21 -3.84
CA GLU A 498 30.97 5.29 -3.74
C GLU A 498 30.38 6.62 -3.26
N ALA A 499 29.07 6.83 -3.46
CA ALA A 499 28.36 7.99 -2.92
C ALA A 499 28.02 7.85 -1.42
N LEU A 500 28.14 6.64 -0.88
CA LEU A 500 27.77 6.29 0.49
C LEU A 500 29.01 6.06 1.36
N PHE A 501 29.99 5.34 0.84
CA PHE A 501 31.18 4.91 1.57
C PHE A 501 32.41 5.07 0.69
N GLU A 502 33.59 5.17 1.31
CA GLU A 502 34.87 5.03 0.62
C GLU A 502 35.30 3.54 0.55
N PRO A 503 35.29 2.91 -0.64
CA PRO A 503 35.67 1.50 -0.78
C PRO A 503 37.13 1.26 -0.38
N GLY A 504 37.37 0.14 0.31
CA GLY A 504 38.68 -0.25 0.83
C GLY A 504 39.05 0.35 2.19
N THR A 505 38.39 1.42 2.64
CA THR A 505 38.62 2.06 3.94
C THR A 505 37.42 1.94 4.87
N GLU A 506 36.21 2.21 4.36
CA GLU A 506 34.95 2.16 5.11
C GLU A 506 34.13 0.91 4.79
N ILE A 507 34.29 0.34 3.59
CA ILE A 507 33.56 -0.85 3.16
C ILE A 507 34.49 -1.75 2.33
N ILE A 508 34.40 -3.06 2.51
CA ILE A 508 35.13 -4.01 1.66
C ILE A 508 34.15 -4.64 0.67
N ALA A 509 34.48 -4.48 -0.62
CA ALA A 509 33.70 -5.02 -1.71
C ALA A 509 34.52 -5.95 -2.61
N TYR A 510 33.86 -6.95 -3.19
CA TYR A 510 34.36 -7.75 -4.31
C TYR A 510 33.66 -7.33 -5.60
N ASN A 511 34.37 -7.34 -6.72
CA ASN A 511 33.85 -7.05 -8.05
C ASN A 511 33.46 -8.34 -8.79
N GLU A 512 34.24 -9.40 -8.58
CA GLU A 512 34.04 -10.70 -9.23
C GLU A 512 33.87 -11.82 -8.19
N ILE A 513 33.12 -12.86 -8.56
CA ILE A 513 32.89 -14.03 -7.69
C ILE A 513 34.22 -14.71 -7.31
N SER A 514 35.18 -14.73 -8.24
CA SER A 514 36.52 -15.29 -8.06
C SER A 514 37.32 -14.62 -6.92
N GLU A 515 36.97 -13.39 -6.53
CA GLU A 515 37.65 -12.66 -5.45
C GLU A 515 37.13 -13.04 -4.06
N ILE A 516 35.98 -13.71 -3.96
CA ILE A 516 35.34 -14.04 -2.68
C ILE A 516 36.27 -14.89 -1.81
N GLY A 517 36.79 -16.00 -2.35
CA GLY A 517 37.71 -16.88 -1.62
C GLY A 517 38.95 -16.16 -1.09
N PRO A 518 39.76 -15.51 -1.95
CA PRO A 518 40.93 -14.75 -1.52
C PRO A 518 40.63 -13.65 -0.49
N LEU A 519 39.50 -12.94 -0.63
CA LEU A 519 39.08 -11.93 0.34
C LEU A 519 38.68 -12.54 1.68
N LEU A 520 37.99 -13.68 1.69
CA LEU A 520 37.67 -14.40 2.92
C LEU A 520 38.94 -14.86 3.63
N GLU A 521 39.90 -15.46 2.93
CA GLU A 521 41.19 -15.89 3.51
C GLU A 521 41.91 -14.71 4.19
N LYS A 522 42.01 -13.58 3.48
CA LYS A 522 42.62 -12.35 4.01
C LYS A 522 41.89 -11.86 5.25
N TRP A 523 40.58 -11.63 5.14
CA TRP A 523 39.83 -10.94 6.17
C TRP A 523 39.54 -11.82 7.38
N LEU A 524 39.46 -13.14 7.25
CA LEU A 524 39.37 -14.05 8.39
C LEU A 524 40.62 -14.04 9.26
N ALA A 525 41.79 -13.75 8.68
CA ALA A 525 43.07 -13.68 9.40
C ALA A 525 43.38 -12.28 9.98
N ASP A 526 42.70 -11.23 9.54
CA ASP A 526 43.02 -9.82 9.87
C ASP A 526 42.00 -9.18 10.83
N ASP A 527 42.03 -9.56 12.12
CA ASP A 527 41.13 -9.02 13.15
C ASP A 527 41.24 -7.50 13.32
N ALA A 528 42.46 -6.96 13.21
CA ALA A 528 42.73 -5.54 13.36
C ALA A 528 42.18 -4.74 12.17
N GLY A 529 42.38 -5.24 10.95
CA GLY A 529 41.83 -4.65 9.74
C GLY A 529 40.30 -4.65 9.75
N ARG A 530 39.66 -5.79 10.10
CA ARG A 530 38.19 -5.86 10.20
C ARG A 530 37.65 -4.82 11.18
N SER A 531 38.26 -4.74 12.36
CA SER A 531 37.87 -3.75 13.39
C SER A 531 38.03 -2.30 12.90
N LYS A 532 39.11 -2.00 12.17
CA LYS A 532 39.36 -0.67 11.60
C LYS A 532 38.31 -0.28 10.55
N VAL A 533 38.01 -1.17 9.61
CA VAL A 533 37.00 -0.92 8.56
C VAL A 533 35.62 -0.75 9.19
N THR A 534 35.20 -1.66 10.07
CA THR A 534 33.90 -1.58 10.75
C THR A 534 33.77 -0.28 11.54
N ALA A 535 34.81 0.16 12.24
CA ALA A 535 34.78 1.42 12.98
C ALA A 535 34.66 2.64 12.04
N ALA A 536 35.34 2.63 10.89
CA ALA A 536 35.24 3.68 9.88
C ALA A 536 33.84 3.73 9.25
N ALA A 537 33.30 2.59 8.81
CA ALA A 537 31.93 2.49 8.29
C ALA A 537 30.90 2.97 9.32
N ARG A 538 31.01 2.52 10.58
CA ARG A 538 30.10 2.94 11.65
C ARG A 538 30.16 4.44 11.88
N LYS A 539 31.35 5.05 11.86
CA LYS A 539 31.51 6.50 11.97
C LYS A 539 30.80 7.23 10.81
N ARG A 540 30.98 6.76 9.57
CA ARG A 540 30.29 7.27 8.37
C ARG A 540 28.77 7.18 8.52
N ILE A 541 28.27 6.03 8.95
CA ILE A 541 26.83 5.78 9.12
C ILE A 541 26.20 6.71 10.15
N MET A 542 26.83 6.88 11.31
CA MET A 542 26.31 7.75 12.36
C MET A 542 26.28 9.22 11.93
N ALA A 543 27.21 9.62 11.07
CA ALA A 543 27.30 10.98 10.57
C ALA A 543 26.32 11.27 9.42
N GLU A 544 25.97 10.30 8.59
CA GLU A 544 25.31 10.59 7.30
C GLU A 544 24.23 9.58 6.85
N HIS A 545 24.10 8.42 7.49
CA HIS A 545 23.26 7.31 6.99
C HIS A 545 22.34 6.73 8.06
N THR A 546 21.73 7.61 8.85
CA THR A 546 20.63 7.24 9.76
C THR A 546 19.28 7.61 9.16
N TYR A 547 18.20 6.98 9.62
CA TYR A 547 16.86 7.31 9.14
C TYR A 547 16.43 8.75 9.46
N GLU A 548 16.96 9.37 10.50
CA GLU A 548 16.77 10.80 10.80
C GLU A 548 17.32 11.69 9.69
N HIS A 549 18.49 11.35 9.13
CA HIS A 549 19.04 12.06 7.99
C HIS A 549 18.13 11.91 6.76
N ARG A 550 17.66 10.69 6.48
CA ARG A 550 16.76 10.42 5.34
C ARG A 550 15.44 11.16 5.48
N LEU A 551 14.82 11.11 6.66
CA LEU A 551 13.59 11.82 6.95
C LEU A 551 13.79 13.34 6.87
N SER A 552 14.90 13.87 7.37
CA SER A 552 15.20 15.31 7.26
C SER A 552 15.27 15.74 5.79
N THR A 553 15.98 14.98 4.95
CA THR A 553 16.02 15.23 3.49
C THR A 553 14.64 15.14 2.86
N LEU A 554 13.85 14.10 3.19
CA LEU A 554 12.49 13.93 2.67
C LEU A 554 11.60 15.12 3.05
N LEU A 555 11.59 15.51 4.31
CA LEU A 555 10.79 16.62 4.83
C LEU A 555 11.18 17.95 4.17
N GLU A 556 12.47 18.19 3.98
CA GLU A 556 12.99 19.36 3.27
C GLU A 556 12.53 19.37 1.81
N LYS A 557 12.63 18.25 1.09
CA LYS A 557 12.17 18.15 -0.30
C LYS A 557 10.68 18.34 -0.42
N MET A 558 9.88 17.77 0.48
CA MET A 558 8.43 17.98 0.48
C MET A 558 8.08 19.46 0.69
N ARG A 559 8.76 20.15 1.61
CA ARG A 559 8.60 21.60 1.80
C ARG A 559 9.01 22.40 0.56
N GLN A 560 10.18 22.14 -0.01
CA GLN A 560 10.68 22.87 -1.18
C GLN A 560 9.74 22.72 -2.39
N THR A 561 9.10 21.56 -2.54
CA THR A 561 8.26 21.24 -3.68
C THR A 561 6.83 21.75 -3.51
N PHE A 562 6.25 21.68 -2.30
CA PHE A 562 4.82 21.89 -2.07
C PHE A 562 4.46 22.95 -1.01
N GLY A 563 5.45 23.57 -0.38
CA GLY A 563 5.28 24.60 0.65
C GLY A 563 5.67 25.99 0.18
#